data_AF-A0A9P0MEM4-F1
#
_entry.id   AF-A0A9P0MEM4-F1
#
_cell.length_a   1.000
_cell.length_b   1.000
_cell.length_c   1.000
_cell.angle_alpha   90.00
_cell.angle_beta   90.00
_cell.angle_gamma   90.00
#
_symmetry.space_group_name_H-M   'P 1'
#
loop_
_entity.id
_entity.type
_entity.pdbx_description
1 polymer ?
#
loop_
_entity_poly.entity_id
_entity_poly.type
_entity_poly.pdbx_seq_one_letter_code
_entity_poly.pdbx_strand_id
1 'polypeptide(L)'
;MLSLNMQRQIRVNENQLIVLSERARFDHSQAGYLHKRSADNSKWRLKWFVLYQNLLFYYDSKNSLRPAGLLLLEGCYCERLITTVVASKSMKVRQRQQFRFEITYRRENVRQYEFRALNEMNCNNWIEAIRYASFSRLLLQKEELEQKHLHLLQVVESEKTAKWQYAQQCEELSMDIEKMRAELLSLIKERKPLAKHQSNGILSSVQGTSSGSMPSQFANLAQDSIELRKIKKVQRFWRSWLCRRRWRQIVEQYTKSRHAESMRKRYSLVVRLVEAEEEYVKQLEVLVTCFLRPFKMAASSKMPPCSHEDVNSIFLNSENVMFLHQIFLRGLTSRLESWPTLVLGSSIYHSSSRTACSHPT
;
A
#
# COMPACT_ATOMS: atom_id res chain seq x y z
N MET A 1 7.88 -12.67 -46.78
CA MET A 1 8.57 -11.76 -45.85
C MET A 1 7.70 -10.53 -45.65
N LEU A 2 6.97 -10.45 -44.54
CA LEU A 2 6.14 -9.28 -44.22
C LEU A 2 7.00 -8.28 -43.44
N SER A 3 7.17 -7.09 -44.00
CA SER A 3 7.97 -6.00 -43.42
C SER A 3 7.30 -5.44 -42.15
N LEU A 4 7.66 -6.00 -41.00
CA LEU A 4 7.34 -5.49 -39.67
C LEU A 4 8.28 -4.33 -39.32
N ASN A 5 7.97 -3.12 -39.80
CA ASN A 5 8.47 -1.90 -39.15
C ASN A 5 7.61 -1.64 -37.91
N MET A 6 7.75 -2.52 -36.92
CA MET A 6 7.27 -2.33 -35.56
C MET A 6 7.99 -1.12 -34.97
N GLN A 7 7.22 -0.23 -34.34
CA GLN A 7 7.76 0.75 -33.41
C GLN A 7 8.79 0.05 -32.53
N ARG A 8 10.06 0.46 -32.61
CA ARG A 8 11.16 -0.13 -31.86
C ARG A 8 10.83 -0.05 -30.36
N GLN A 9 10.28 -1.13 -29.78
CA GLN A 9 10.54 -1.61 -28.42
C GLN A 9 9.64 -2.75 -27.90
N ILE A 10 8.59 -3.19 -28.61
CA ILE A 10 7.72 -4.26 -28.08
C ILE A 10 7.88 -5.52 -28.92
N ARG A 11 8.52 -6.56 -28.38
CA ARG A 11 8.49 -7.91 -28.98
C ARG A 11 7.19 -8.58 -28.55
N VAL A 12 6.19 -8.60 -29.44
CA VAL A 12 4.92 -9.30 -29.20
C VAL A 12 4.98 -10.64 -29.93
N ASN A 13 4.56 -11.71 -29.25
CA ASN A 13 4.43 -13.03 -29.87
C ASN A 13 3.36 -12.99 -30.96
N GLU A 14 3.72 -13.38 -32.19
CA GLU A 14 2.81 -13.35 -33.35
C GLU A 14 1.55 -14.17 -33.13
N ASN A 15 1.64 -15.31 -32.44
CA ASN A 15 0.47 -16.15 -32.14
C ASN A 15 -0.51 -15.44 -31.20
N GLN A 16 0.00 -14.73 -30.18
CA GLN A 16 -0.84 -13.94 -29.29
C GLN A 16 -1.51 -12.78 -30.02
N LEU A 17 -0.78 -12.14 -30.96
CA LEU A 17 -1.33 -11.08 -31.80
C LEU A 17 -2.49 -11.59 -32.68
N ILE A 18 -2.35 -12.79 -33.25
CA ILE A 18 -3.41 -13.41 -34.05
C ILE A 18 -4.64 -13.69 -33.17
N VAL A 19 -4.47 -14.29 -31.99
CA VAL A 19 -5.59 -14.56 -31.06
C VAL A 19 -6.29 -13.26 -30.64
N LEU A 20 -5.54 -12.21 -30.32
CA LEU A 20 -6.13 -10.91 -29.99
C LEU A 20 -6.85 -10.29 -31.18
N SER A 21 -6.32 -10.45 -32.39
CA SER A 21 -6.95 -9.96 -33.62
C SER A 21 -8.26 -10.69 -33.94
N GLU A 22 -8.38 -11.97 -33.59
CA GLU A 22 -9.62 -12.74 -33.69
C GLU A 22 -10.66 -12.28 -32.67
N ARG A 23 -10.25 -12.10 -31.41
CA ARG A 23 -11.14 -11.55 -30.36
C ARG A 23 -11.65 -10.16 -30.70
N ALA A 24 -10.78 -9.31 -31.25
CA ALA A 24 -11.13 -7.97 -31.70
C ALA A 24 -12.29 -7.95 -32.71
N ARG A 25 -12.51 -9.03 -33.49
CA ARG A 25 -13.64 -9.06 -34.43
C ARG A 25 -15.00 -9.08 -33.73
N PHE A 26 -15.06 -9.66 -32.54
CA PHE A 26 -16.30 -9.84 -31.79
C PHE A 26 -16.49 -8.75 -30.73
N ASP A 27 -15.40 -8.31 -30.09
CA ASP A 27 -15.43 -7.42 -28.91
C ASP A 27 -14.75 -6.06 -29.18
N HIS A 28 -14.92 -5.51 -30.39
CA HIS A 28 -14.36 -4.20 -30.72
C HIS A 28 -15.20 -3.05 -30.19
N SER A 29 -14.54 -1.98 -29.76
CA SER A 29 -15.21 -0.71 -29.45
C SER A 29 -15.55 0.08 -30.69
N GLN A 30 -14.77 -0.05 -31.76
CA GLN A 30 -15.04 0.59 -33.05
C GLN A 30 -14.42 -0.18 -34.21
N ALA A 31 -15.13 -0.30 -35.33
CA ALA A 31 -14.61 -0.88 -36.55
C ALA A 31 -15.14 -0.16 -37.79
N GLY A 32 -14.36 -0.12 -38.86
CA GLY A 32 -14.71 0.66 -40.04
C GLY A 32 -13.59 0.84 -41.04
N TYR A 33 -13.94 1.30 -42.24
CA TYR A 33 -12.96 1.61 -43.27
C TYR A 33 -12.34 2.99 -43.04
N LEU A 34 -11.01 3.05 -43.10
CA LEU A 34 -10.24 4.30 -43.14
C LEU A 34 -9.20 4.24 -44.25
N HIS A 35 -8.89 5.39 -44.84
CA HIS A 35 -7.73 5.50 -45.70
C HIS A 35 -6.51 5.80 -44.84
N LYS A 36 -5.46 4.97 -44.94
CA LYS A 36 -4.18 5.18 -44.27
C LYS A 36 -3.15 5.69 -45.28
N ARG A 37 -2.40 6.74 -44.93
CA ARG A 37 -1.26 7.22 -45.73
C ARG A 37 -0.04 6.31 -45.52
N SER A 38 0.59 5.87 -46.61
CA SER A 38 1.86 5.14 -46.54
C SER A 38 3.00 6.07 -46.12
N ALA A 39 3.97 5.56 -45.36
CA ALA A 39 5.15 6.34 -44.98
C ALA A 39 6.07 6.63 -46.17
N ASP A 40 6.21 5.67 -47.10
CA ASP A 40 7.29 5.71 -48.08
C ASP A 40 6.93 6.44 -49.38
N ASN A 41 5.64 6.59 -49.70
CA ASN A 41 5.20 7.11 -51.00
C ASN A 41 3.96 8.03 -50.91
N SER A 42 3.56 8.44 -49.69
CA SER A 42 2.36 9.26 -49.45
C SER A 42 1.05 8.76 -50.10
N LYS A 43 1.02 7.49 -50.57
CA LYS A 43 -0.14 6.87 -51.19
C LYS A 43 -1.16 6.51 -50.12
N TRP A 44 -2.41 6.87 -50.35
CA TRP A 44 -3.53 6.51 -49.50
C TRP A 44 -4.08 5.14 -49.89
N ARG A 45 -4.24 4.25 -48.91
CA ARG A 45 -4.87 2.93 -49.12
C ARG A 45 -6.05 2.76 -48.18
N LEU A 46 -7.17 2.30 -48.72
CA LEU A 46 -8.31 1.89 -47.92
C LEU A 46 -7.97 0.60 -47.17
N LYS A 47 -8.20 0.58 -45.86
CA LYS A 47 -8.02 -0.59 -45.00
C LYS A 47 -9.20 -0.67 -44.03
N TRP A 48 -9.50 -1.89 -43.59
CA TRP A 48 -10.49 -2.12 -42.54
C TRP A 48 -9.79 -2.05 -41.19
N PHE A 49 -10.24 -1.17 -40.31
CA PHE A 49 -9.69 -0.97 -38.97
C PHE A 49 -10.61 -1.53 -37.91
N VAL A 50 -10.03 -2.09 -36.87
CA VAL A 50 -10.73 -2.64 -35.71
C VAL A 50 -9.98 -2.21 -34.45
N LEU A 51 -10.66 -1.46 -33.60
CA LEU A 51 -10.17 -1.00 -32.31
C LEU A 51 -10.62 -1.96 -31.22
N TYR A 52 -9.66 -2.58 -30.55
CA TYR A 52 -9.86 -3.48 -29.42
C TYR A 52 -9.02 -3.00 -28.25
N GLN A 53 -9.67 -2.53 -27.19
CA GLN A 53 -8.99 -1.89 -26.05
C GLN A 53 -8.08 -0.74 -26.55
N ASN A 54 -6.76 -0.84 -26.37
CA ASN A 54 -5.74 0.09 -26.86
C ASN A 54 -5.00 -0.39 -28.12
N LEU A 55 -5.50 -1.44 -28.77
CA LEU A 55 -4.93 -2.05 -29.97
C LEU A 55 -5.76 -1.71 -31.20
N LEU A 56 -5.14 -1.05 -32.17
CA LEU A 56 -5.79 -0.72 -33.45
C LEU A 56 -5.25 -1.62 -34.56
N PHE A 57 -5.97 -2.69 -34.83
CA PHE A 57 -5.67 -3.62 -35.92
C PHE A 57 -6.15 -3.05 -37.26
N TYR A 58 -5.40 -3.34 -38.32
CA TYR A 58 -5.86 -3.07 -39.68
C TYR A 58 -5.67 -4.25 -40.62
N TYR A 59 -6.61 -4.38 -41.55
CA TYR A 59 -6.73 -5.50 -42.48
C TYR A 59 -6.85 -4.97 -43.91
N ASP A 60 -6.48 -5.81 -44.89
CA ASP A 60 -6.62 -5.46 -46.31
C ASP A 60 -8.09 -5.28 -46.70
N SER A 61 -8.97 -6.11 -46.16
CA SER A 61 -10.42 -6.06 -46.30
C SER A 61 -11.12 -6.57 -45.03
N LYS A 62 -12.42 -6.35 -44.89
CA LYS A 62 -13.22 -6.87 -43.77
C LYS A 62 -13.14 -8.40 -43.61
N ASN A 63 -13.03 -9.11 -44.74
CA ASN A 63 -13.00 -10.59 -44.79
C ASN A 63 -11.58 -11.16 -44.63
N SER A 64 -10.55 -10.33 -44.63
CA SER A 64 -9.16 -10.79 -44.48
C SER A 64 -8.97 -11.36 -43.09
N LEU A 65 -8.58 -12.63 -42.93
CA LEU A 65 -8.46 -13.28 -41.63
C LEU A 65 -7.27 -12.77 -40.81
N ARG A 66 -6.14 -12.50 -41.46
CA ARG A 66 -4.91 -12.02 -40.80
C ARG A 66 -4.81 -10.49 -40.84
N PRO A 67 -4.40 -9.84 -39.73
CA PRO A 67 -4.14 -8.40 -39.73
C PRO A 67 -2.92 -8.08 -40.60
N ALA A 68 -3.05 -7.02 -41.41
CA ALA A 68 -1.95 -6.43 -42.17
C ALA A 68 -1.03 -5.57 -41.28
N GLY A 69 -1.47 -5.24 -40.07
CA GLY A 69 -0.63 -4.72 -39.01
C GLY A 69 -1.42 -4.20 -37.81
N LEU A 70 -0.69 -3.69 -36.83
CA LEU A 70 -1.19 -3.22 -35.55
C LEU A 70 -0.59 -1.83 -35.24
N LEU A 71 -1.39 -0.96 -34.64
CA LEU A 71 -0.93 0.24 -33.95
C LEU A 71 -1.25 0.10 -32.45
N LEU A 72 -0.26 0.29 -31.59
CA LEU A 72 -0.47 0.42 -30.15
C LEU A 72 -0.80 1.87 -29.83
N LEU A 73 -2.00 2.13 -29.28
CA LEU A 73 -2.48 3.48 -29.02
C LEU A 73 -2.08 4.03 -27.65
N GLU A 74 -1.40 3.24 -26.82
CA GLU A 74 -0.97 3.66 -25.48
C GLU A 74 -0.09 4.93 -25.54
N GLY A 75 -0.53 5.98 -24.85
CA GLY A 75 0.16 7.27 -24.82
C GLY A 75 0.17 8.01 -26.16
N CYS A 76 -0.69 7.63 -27.13
CA CYS A 76 -0.82 8.36 -28.37
C CYS A 76 -1.63 9.64 -28.20
N TYR A 77 -1.38 10.61 -29.08
CA TYR A 77 -2.20 11.80 -29.27
C TYR A 77 -2.91 11.67 -30.61
N CYS A 78 -4.20 11.99 -30.63
CA CYS A 78 -4.99 11.99 -31.86
C CYS A 78 -5.60 13.37 -32.10
N GLU A 79 -5.22 13.97 -33.22
CA GLU A 79 -5.57 15.34 -33.58
C GLU A 79 -6.19 15.40 -34.98
N ARG A 80 -7.10 16.36 -35.15
CA ARG A 80 -7.76 16.61 -36.43
C ARG A 80 -6.86 17.49 -37.29
N LEU A 81 -6.59 17.04 -38.51
CA LEU A 81 -5.82 17.83 -39.46
C LEU A 81 -6.75 18.82 -40.19
N ILE A 82 -6.69 20.08 -39.77
CA ILE A 82 -7.41 21.16 -40.43
C ILE A 82 -6.58 21.61 -41.63
N THR A 83 -7.11 21.41 -42.84
CA THR A 83 -6.47 21.95 -44.05
C THR A 83 -6.83 23.42 -44.15
N THR A 84 -5.87 24.31 -43.89
CA THR A 84 -6.07 25.75 -44.04
C THR A 84 -6.38 26.08 -45.52
N VAL A 85 -7.40 26.89 -45.72
CA VAL A 85 -8.13 27.08 -47.00
C VAL A 85 -7.30 27.83 -48.06
N VAL A 86 -6.04 28.15 -47.78
CA VAL A 86 -5.28 29.18 -48.52
C VAL A 86 -4.65 28.67 -49.83
N ALA A 87 -4.58 27.36 -50.08
CA ALA A 87 -3.76 26.81 -51.18
C ALA A 87 -4.49 25.94 -52.22
N SER A 88 -5.82 25.95 -52.34
CA SER A 88 -6.49 25.07 -53.32
C SER A 88 -7.70 25.73 -54.01
N LYS A 89 -7.49 26.15 -55.26
CA LYS A 89 -8.48 26.77 -56.17
C LYS A 89 -9.54 25.79 -56.72
N SER A 90 -9.56 24.51 -56.34
CA SER A 90 -10.55 23.54 -56.84
C SER A 90 -11.38 22.88 -55.74
N MET A 91 -12.70 22.89 -55.93
CA MET A 91 -13.70 22.35 -54.99
C MET A 91 -13.55 20.82 -54.79
N LYS A 92 -13.09 20.12 -55.83
CA LYS A 92 -12.78 18.67 -55.80
C LYS A 92 -11.57 18.32 -54.91
N VAL A 93 -10.59 19.22 -54.78
CA VAL A 93 -9.41 19.03 -53.91
C VAL A 93 -9.77 19.33 -52.45
N ARG A 94 -10.68 20.29 -52.19
CA ARG A 94 -11.22 20.56 -50.85
C ARG A 94 -11.94 19.35 -50.27
N GLN A 95 -12.81 18.69 -51.04
CA GLN A 95 -13.50 17.45 -50.60
C GLN A 95 -12.55 16.28 -50.33
N ARG A 96 -11.47 16.13 -51.11
CA ARG A 96 -10.48 15.05 -50.90
C ARG A 96 -9.58 15.23 -49.66
N GLN A 97 -9.47 16.46 -49.15
CA GLN A 97 -8.65 16.84 -47.99
C GLN A 97 -9.44 16.96 -46.68
N GLN A 98 -10.77 16.86 -46.75
CA GLN A 98 -11.67 16.88 -45.59
C GLN A 98 -11.59 15.57 -44.78
N PHE A 99 -11.88 15.66 -43.49
CA PHE A 99 -12.01 14.53 -42.56
C PHE A 99 -10.71 13.73 -42.32
N ARG A 100 -9.60 14.46 -42.22
CA ARG A 100 -8.28 13.89 -41.89
C ARG A 100 -7.95 14.05 -40.42
N PHE A 101 -7.26 13.06 -39.89
CA PHE A 101 -6.72 13.08 -38.54
C PHE A 101 -5.37 12.36 -38.51
N GLU A 102 -4.58 12.65 -37.50
CA GLU A 102 -3.30 12.01 -37.28
C GLU A 102 -3.20 11.39 -35.89
N ILE A 103 -2.35 10.36 -35.80
CA ILE A 103 -1.93 9.75 -34.55
C ILE A 103 -0.43 9.98 -34.40
N THR A 104 -0.06 10.67 -33.33
CA THR A 104 1.31 11.02 -32.96
C THR A 104 1.64 10.46 -31.57
N TYR A 105 2.92 10.47 -31.20
CA TYR A 105 3.40 9.95 -29.91
C TYR A 105 4.34 10.97 -29.27
N ARG A 106 4.42 10.97 -27.93
CA ARG A 106 5.23 11.93 -27.15
C ARG A 106 6.73 11.90 -27.50
N ARG A 107 7.26 10.75 -27.92
CA ARG A 107 8.68 10.60 -28.24
C ARG A 107 8.96 11.13 -29.64
N GLU A 108 9.86 12.11 -29.72
CA GLU A 108 10.42 12.59 -30.98
C GLU A 108 11.06 11.42 -31.76
N ASN A 109 10.89 11.40 -33.08
CA ASN A 109 11.29 10.31 -34.01
C ASN A 109 10.43 9.04 -34.07
N VAL A 110 9.25 9.00 -33.41
CA VAL A 110 8.28 7.92 -33.64
C VAL A 110 7.43 8.21 -34.88
N ARG A 111 7.17 7.16 -35.68
CA ARG A 111 6.33 7.23 -36.89
C ARG A 111 4.94 7.82 -36.57
N GLN A 112 4.60 8.88 -37.29
CA GLN A 112 3.25 9.46 -37.30
C GLN A 112 2.35 8.71 -38.29
N TYR A 113 1.06 8.65 -38.00
CA TYR A 113 0.08 7.98 -38.86
C TYR A 113 -1.04 8.94 -39.24
N GLU A 114 -1.19 9.18 -40.55
CA GLU A 114 -2.29 9.98 -41.08
C GLU A 114 -3.41 9.10 -41.62
N PHE A 115 -4.64 9.49 -41.27
CA PHE A 115 -5.87 8.83 -41.66
C PHE A 115 -6.85 9.79 -42.30
N ARG A 116 -7.71 9.25 -43.17
CA ARG A 116 -8.84 9.97 -43.75
C ARG A 116 -10.10 9.12 -43.64
N ALA A 117 -11.11 9.68 -42.99
CA ALA A 117 -12.44 9.08 -42.85
C ALA A 117 -13.34 9.40 -44.05
N LEU A 118 -14.49 8.71 -44.14
CA LEU A 118 -15.45 8.88 -45.24
C LEU A 118 -16.27 10.18 -45.11
N ASN A 119 -16.59 10.58 -43.88
CA ASN A 119 -17.39 11.76 -43.56
C ASN A 119 -16.94 12.35 -42.20
N GLU A 120 -17.48 13.50 -41.84
CA GLU A 120 -17.15 14.21 -40.59
C GLU A 120 -17.50 13.40 -39.34
N MET A 121 -18.69 12.80 -39.32
CA MET A 121 -19.15 11.99 -38.20
C MET A 121 -18.21 10.81 -37.93
N ASN A 122 -17.83 10.05 -38.96
CA ASN A 122 -16.88 8.96 -38.82
C ASN A 122 -15.51 9.47 -38.34
N CYS A 123 -15.07 10.63 -38.83
CA CYS A 123 -13.81 11.23 -38.38
C CYS A 123 -13.84 11.54 -36.89
N ASN A 124 -14.91 12.18 -36.41
CA ASN A 124 -15.06 12.53 -35.01
C ASN A 124 -15.16 11.28 -34.12
N ASN A 125 -15.98 10.30 -34.52
CA ASN A 125 -16.10 9.04 -33.78
C ASN A 125 -14.75 8.32 -33.65
N TRP A 126 -13.99 8.22 -34.75
CA TRP A 126 -12.66 7.61 -34.71
C TRP A 126 -11.68 8.38 -33.82
N ILE A 127 -11.67 9.71 -33.89
CA ILE A 127 -10.80 10.54 -33.02
C ILE A 127 -11.17 10.31 -31.55
N GLU A 128 -12.45 10.31 -31.19
CA GLU A 128 -12.91 10.10 -29.83
C GLU A 128 -12.57 8.71 -29.30
N ALA A 129 -12.84 7.67 -30.09
CA ALA A 129 -12.53 6.31 -29.69
C ALA A 129 -11.02 6.08 -29.51
N ILE A 130 -10.18 6.65 -30.39
CA ILE A 130 -8.73 6.57 -30.26
C ILE A 130 -8.25 7.34 -29.03
N ARG A 131 -8.79 8.53 -28.75
CA ARG A 131 -8.47 9.31 -27.54
C ARG A 131 -8.87 8.60 -26.25
N TYR A 132 -9.99 7.87 -26.27
CA TYR A 132 -10.40 7.07 -25.11
C TYR A 132 -9.48 5.86 -24.92
N ALA A 133 -9.15 5.18 -26.01
CA ALA A 133 -8.27 4.00 -26.04
C ALA A 133 -6.79 4.32 -25.77
N SER A 134 -6.37 5.59 -25.86
CA SER A 134 -4.96 5.95 -25.70
C SER A 134 -4.45 5.84 -24.28
N PHE A 135 -5.34 5.70 -23.29
CA PHE A 135 -5.03 5.72 -21.86
C PHE A 135 -4.21 6.95 -21.42
N SER A 136 -4.17 8.03 -22.22
CA SER A 136 -3.32 9.20 -21.93
C SER A 136 -3.70 9.86 -20.60
N ARG A 137 -4.99 9.86 -20.24
CA ARG A 137 -5.46 10.33 -18.93
C ARG A 137 -4.94 9.48 -17.77
N LEU A 138 -4.96 8.16 -17.93
CA LEU A 138 -4.46 7.23 -16.91
C LEU A 138 -2.94 7.37 -16.74
N LEU A 139 -2.22 7.57 -17.85
CA LEU A 139 -0.78 7.82 -17.83
C LEU A 139 -0.44 9.11 -17.08
N LEU A 140 -1.16 10.21 -17.34
CA LEU A 140 -0.96 11.48 -16.62
C LEU A 140 -1.23 11.33 -15.12
N GLN A 141 -2.30 10.61 -14.74
CA GLN A 141 -2.60 10.33 -13.33
C GLN A 141 -1.50 9.50 -12.66
N LYS A 142 -0.92 8.54 -13.38
CA LYS A 142 0.23 7.77 -12.90
C LYS A 142 1.45 8.68 -12.67
N GLU A 143 1.80 9.53 -13.64
CA GLU A 143 2.93 10.47 -13.53
C GLU A 143 2.75 11.42 -12.32
N GLU A 144 1.54 11.96 -12.13
CA GLU A 144 1.21 12.81 -10.97
C GLU A 144 1.38 12.06 -9.65
N LEU A 145 0.94 10.80 -9.59
CA LEU A 145 1.05 9.95 -8.41
C LEU A 145 2.53 9.62 -8.10
N GLU A 146 3.33 9.34 -9.12
CA GLU A 146 4.77 9.10 -8.98
C GLU A 146 5.51 10.33 -8.44
N GLN A 147 5.15 11.54 -8.91
CA GLN A 147 5.69 12.79 -8.36
C GLN A 147 5.33 12.98 -6.89
N LYS A 148 4.07 12.74 -6.51
CA LYS A 148 3.62 12.80 -5.12
C LYS A 148 4.35 11.78 -4.24
N HIS A 149 4.58 10.57 -4.76
CA HIS A 149 5.34 9.54 -4.05
C HIS A 149 6.79 9.97 -3.81
N LEU A 150 7.46 10.52 -4.82
CA LEU A 150 8.83 11.00 -4.70
C LEU A 150 8.94 12.16 -3.68
N HIS A 151 7.97 13.08 -3.69
CA HIS A 151 7.91 14.16 -2.71
C HIS A 151 7.73 13.63 -1.28
N LEU A 152 6.84 12.66 -1.08
CA LEU A 152 6.66 12.02 0.23
C LEU A 152 7.93 11.33 0.72
N LEU A 153 8.68 10.65 -0.16
CA LEU A 153 9.97 10.05 0.20
C LEU A 153 10.97 11.10 0.68
N GLN A 154 11.04 12.24 0.00
CA GLN A 154 11.90 13.36 0.41
C GLN A 154 11.49 13.92 1.78
N VAL A 155 10.19 14.10 2.01
CA VAL A 155 9.66 14.56 3.31
C VAL A 155 10.03 13.57 4.41
N VAL A 156 9.80 12.27 4.21
CA VAL A 156 10.13 11.22 5.19
C VAL A 156 11.62 11.18 5.49
N GLU A 157 12.49 11.31 4.49
CA GLU A 157 13.94 11.35 4.74
C GLU A 157 14.33 12.61 5.52
N SER A 158 13.71 13.77 5.22
CA SER A 158 13.93 15.01 5.97
C SER A 158 13.41 14.96 7.41
N GLU A 159 12.28 14.31 7.66
CA GLU A 159 11.76 14.11 9.02
C GLU A 159 12.65 13.15 9.82
N LYS A 160 13.19 12.12 9.17
CA LYS A 160 14.12 11.17 9.77
C LYS A 160 15.44 11.85 10.16
N THR A 161 16.00 12.71 9.31
CA THR A 161 17.21 13.47 9.65
C THR A 161 16.94 14.49 10.74
N ALA A 162 15.83 15.23 10.68
CA ALA A 162 15.45 16.18 11.73
C ALA A 162 15.26 15.48 13.09
N LYS A 163 14.56 14.33 13.11
CA LYS A 163 14.39 13.53 14.33
C LYS A 163 15.71 13.03 14.90
N TRP A 164 16.64 12.61 14.03
CA TRP A 164 17.98 12.19 14.46
C TRP A 164 18.75 13.35 15.08
N GLN A 165 18.72 14.54 14.47
CA GLN A 165 19.35 15.75 15.01
C GLN A 165 18.76 16.14 16.37
N TYR A 166 17.43 16.12 16.53
CA TYR A 166 16.79 16.42 17.82
C TYR A 166 17.15 15.40 18.90
N ALA A 167 17.27 14.11 18.54
CA ALA A 167 17.70 13.09 19.49
C ALA A 167 19.14 13.33 19.96
N GLN A 168 20.04 13.68 19.04
CA GLN A 168 21.42 14.05 19.37
C GLN A 168 21.47 15.28 20.29
N GLN A 169 20.72 16.34 19.97
CA GLN A 169 20.65 17.53 20.83
C GLN A 169 20.14 17.22 22.24
N CYS A 170 19.16 16.32 22.37
CA CYS A 170 18.67 15.90 23.69
C CYS A 170 19.75 15.14 24.49
N GLU A 171 20.59 14.35 23.83
CA GLU A 171 21.70 13.62 24.45
C GLU A 171 22.80 14.58 24.92
N GLU A 172 23.20 15.53 24.07
CA GLU A 172 24.16 16.59 24.42
C GLU A 172 23.68 17.41 25.64
N LEU A 173 22.43 17.89 25.62
CA LEU A 173 21.85 18.61 26.76
C LEU A 173 21.77 17.75 28.02
N SER A 174 21.55 16.43 27.89
CA SER A 174 21.52 15.52 29.03
C SER A 174 22.92 15.36 29.65
N MET A 175 23.96 15.27 28.82
CA MET A 175 25.35 15.24 29.27
C MET A 175 25.74 16.54 29.99
N ASP A 176 25.33 17.69 29.48
CA ASP A 176 25.58 18.99 30.13
C ASP A 176 24.91 19.09 31.50
N ILE A 177 23.66 18.64 31.62
CA ILE A 177 22.94 18.58 32.91
C ILE A 177 23.70 17.68 33.90
N GLU A 178 24.20 16.53 33.45
CA GLU A 178 24.93 15.60 34.30
C GLU A 178 26.27 16.18 34.76
N LYS A 179 26.99 16.86 33.87
CA LYS A 179 28.23 17.59 34.19
C LYS A 179 27.99 18.70 35.22
N MET A 180 26.99 19.56 35.00
CA MET A 180 26.64 20.63 35.95
C MET A 180 26.23 20.07 37.32
N ARG A 181 25.52 18.93 37.35
CA ARG A 181 25.19 18.25 38.62
C ARG A 181 26.44 17.74 39.34
N ALA A 182 27.41 17.20 38.61
CA ALA A 182 28.68 16.74 39.19
C ALA A 182 29.48 17.91 39.77
N GLU A 183 29.56 19.04 39.05
CA GLU A 183 30.21 20.27 39.51
C GLU A 183 29.51 20.87 40.76
N LEU A 184 28.16 20.84 40.82
CA LEU A 184 27.45 21.25 42.03
C LEU A 184 27.76 20.36 43.23
N LEU A 185 27.86 19.05 43.02
CA LEU A 185 28.18 18.11 44.09
C LEU A 185 29.62 18.28 44.61
N SER A 186 30.59 18.57 43.74
CA SER A 186 31.97 18.86 44.17
C SER A 186 32.03 20.14 45.00
N LEU A 187 31.38 21.23 44.55
CA LEU A 187 31.33 22.50 45.28
C LEU A 187 30.64 22.37 46.66
N ILE A 188 29.57 21.58 46.75
CA ILE A 188 28.91 21.28 48.04
C ILE A 188 29.86 20.53 48.97
N LYS A 189 30.65 19.59 48.45
CA LYS A 189 31.63 18.83 49.23
C LYS A 189 32.77 19.73 49.72
N GLU A 190 33.21 20.69 48.92
CA GLU A 190 34.23 21.69 49.29
C GLU A 190 33.75 22.70 50.35
N ARG A 191 32.44 23.02 50.43
CA ARG A 191 31.90 23.90 51.47
C ARG A 191 31.70 23.23 52.84
N LYS A 192 31.57 21.90 52.90
CA LYS A 192 31.31 21.16 54.16
C LYS A 192 32.44 21.12 55.21
N PRO A 193 33.75 21.28 54.91
CA PRO A 193 34.79 21.31 55.94
C PRO A 193 34.71 22.54 56.86
N LEU A 194 34.07 23.64 56.45
CA LEU A 194 34.02 24.88 57.24
C LEU A 194 32.96 24.90 58.36
N ALA A 195 32.06 23.89 58.45
CA ALA A 195 30.91 23.92 59.37
C ALA A 195 31.03 23.01 60.60
N LYS A 196 32.20 22.40 60.86
CA LYS A 196 32.39 21.46 62.00
C LYS A 196 32.92 22.08 63.30
N HIS A 197 33.07 23.40 63.38
CA HIS A 197 33.40 24.10 64.62
C HIS A 197 32.26 25.03 65.08
N GLN A 198 31.16 24.48 65.61
CA GLN A 198 30.42 25.10 66.73
C GLN A 198 29.22 24.28 67.22
N SER A 199 29.26 23.97 68.53
CA SER A 199 28.13 23.68 69.45
C SER A 199 27.35 22.36 69.24
N ASN A 200 26.84 21.64 70.23
CA ASN A 200 26.86 21.60 71.70
C ASN A 200 26.28 20.19 72.04
N GLY A 201 26.63 19.48 73.11
CA GLY A 201 26.31 19.84 74.50
C GLY A 201 25.03 19.10 74.98
N ILE A 202 25.22 17.93 75.59
CA ILE A 202 24.55 17.32 76.76
C ILE A 202 23.01 17.46 76.90
N LEU A 203 22.31 16.32 77.00
CA LEU A 203 20.92 16.20 77.48
C LEU A 203 20.87 15.38 78.79
N SER A 204 20.14 15.92 79.76
CA SER A 204 19.80 15.42 81.10
C SER A 204 18.51 14.57 81.10
N SER A 205 18.25 13.85 82.21
CA SER A 205 16.95 13.23 82.50
C SER A 205 16.42 13.68 83.87
N VAL A 206 15.09 13.88 83.93
CA VAL A 206 14.12 13.56 85.02
C VAL A 206 13.21 14.71 85.50
N GLN A 207 11.92 14.50 85.20
CA GLN A 207 10.64 14.73 85.92
C GLN A 207 10.27 16.08 86.58
N GLY A 208 9.01 16.50 86.36
CA GLY A 208 8.25 17.34 87.30
C GLY A 208 7.05 18.08 86.70
N THR A 209 5.87 17.89 87.28
CA THR A 209 4.49 18.33 86.97
C THR A 209 4.16 19.84 86.88
N SER A 210 3.05 20.15 86.18
CA SER A 210 1.96 21.12 86.49
C SER A 210 1.64 22.20 85.44
N SER A 211 0.37 22.63 85.50
CA SER A 211 -0.46 23.41 84.56
C SER A 211 0.16 24.67 83.95
N GLY A 212 -0.10 24.89 82.65
CA GLY A 212 0.01 26.22 82.03
C GLY A 212 0.36 26.18 80.55
N SER A 213 -0.63 26.53 79.71
CA SER A 213 -0.51 26.82 78.27
C SER A 213 0.02 25.69 77.36
N MET A 214 -0.68 25.45 76.27
CA MET A 214 -0.22 24.60 75.16
C MET A 214 1.19 25.01 74.72
N PRO A 215 2.20 24.12 74.75
CA PRO A 215 3.43 24.37 74.04
C PRO A 215 3.14 24.17 72.56
N SER A 216 3.16 25.27 71.82
CA SER A 216 3.13 25.38 70.36
C SER A 216 4.16 24.49 69.64
N GLN A 217 5.03 23.78 70.35
CA GLN A 217 5.99 22.81 69.80
C GLN A 217 5.36 21.42 69.50
N PHE A 218 4.39 20.93 70.28
CA PHE A 218 3.74 19.64 69.99
C PHE A 218 2.69 19.73 68.87
N ALA A 219 2.04 20.89 68.73
CA ALA A 219 1.19 21.18 67.58
C ALA A 219 2.02 21.23 66.28
N ASN A 220 3.23 21.80 66.33
CA ASN A 220 4.15 21.80 65.19
C ASN A 220 4.66 20.39 64.86
N LEU A 221 5.00 19.54 65.82
CA LEU A 221 5.36 18.13 65.55
C LEU A 221 4.19 17.29 64.99
N ALA A 222 2.97 17.53 65.47
CA ALA A 222 1.77 16.88 64.95
C ALA A 222 1.41 17.40 63.55
N GLN A 223 1.55 18.71 63.32
CA GLN A 223 1.34 19.36 62.02
C GLN A 223 2.42 18.92 61.03
N ASP A 224 3.69 18.86 61.43
CA ASP A 224 4.81 18.33 60.66
C ASP A 224 4.60 16.83 60.36
N SER A 225 4.04 16.06 61.29
CA SER A 225 3.66 14.65 61.07
C SER A 225 2.51 14.51 60.06
N ILE A 226 1.57 15.44 60.03
CA ILE A 226 0.47 15.50 59.07
C ILE A 226 0.97 15.95 57.70
N GLU A 227 1.80 17.00 57.63
CA GLU A 227 2.45 17.48 56.42
C GLU A 227 3.41 16.44 55.84
N LEU A 228 4.20 15.74 56.66
CA LEU A 228 5.05 14.63 56.22
C LEU A 228 4.23 13.46 55.67
N ARG A 229 3.03 13.21 56.21
CA ARG A 229 2.08 12.21 55.66
C ARG A 229 1.49 12.68 54.32
N LYS A 230 1.16 13.96 54.17
CA LYS A 230 0.71 14.55 52.88
C LYS A 230 1.82 14.47 51.82
N ILE A 231 3.05 14.83 52.18
CA ILE A 231 4.24 14.73 51.32
C ILE A 231 4.46 13.29 50.89
N LYS A 232 4.39 12.31 51.79
CA LYS A 232 4.52 10.89 51.43
C LYS A 232 3.39 10.40 50.49
N LYS A 233 2.16 10.89 50.66
CA LYS A 233 1.05 10.60 49.72
C LYS A 233 1.30 11.20 48.33
N VAL A 234 1.70 12.47 48.26
CA VAL A 234 2.05 13.14 47.00
C VAL A 234 3.25 12.45 46.34
N GLN A 235 4.26 12.07 47.10
CA GLN A 235 5.42 11.33 46.61
C GLN A 235 5.05 9.93 46.08
N ARG A 236 4.14 9.21 46.73
CA ARG A 236 3.62 7.92 46.22
C ARG A 236 2.82 8.11 44.94
N PHE A 237 2.00 9.16 44.87
CA PHE A 237 1.25 9.53 43.68
C PHE A 237 2.19 9.89 42.52
N TRP A 238 3.20 10.73 42.78
CA TRP A 238 4.21 11.12 41.80
C TRP A 238 5.05 9.94 41.32
N ARG A 239 5.47 9.03 42.20
CA ARG A 239 6.18 7.80 41.81
C ARG A 239 5.30 6.92 40.90
N SER A 240 4.04 6.70 41.26
CA SER A 240 3.10 5.93 40.43
C SER A 240 2.83 6.59 39.08
N TRP A 241 2.67 7.91 39.06
CA TRP A 241 2.47 8.69 37.84
C TRP A 241 3.71 8.69 36.94
N LEU A 242 4.91 8.86 37.49
CA LEU A 242 6.18 8.78 36.77
C LEU A 242 6.40 7.37 36.20
N CYS A 243 6.10 6.32 36.95
CA CYS A 243 6.16 4.95 36.45
C CYS A 243 5.19 4.73 35.28
N ARG A 244 3.95 5.22 35.38
CA ARG A 244 2.97 5.14 34.27
C ARG A 244 3.40 5.97 33.06
N ARG A 245 3.98 7.15 33.27
CA ARG A 245 4.49 8.01 32.18
C ARG A 245 5.68 7.37 31.48
N ARG A 246 6.66 6.86 32.25
CA ARG A 246 7.82 6.15 31.70
C ARG A 246 7.41 4.86 30.99
N TRP A 247 6.46 4.10 31.54
CA TRP A 247 5.90 2.92 30.88
C TRP A 247 5.22 3.26 29.57
N ARG A 248 4.37 4.29 29.53
CA ARG A 248 3.76 4.77 28.28
C ARG A 248 4.82 5.14 27.24
N GLN A 249 5.88 5.83 27.64
CA GLN A 249 6.96 6.22 26.75
C GLN A 249 7.72 4.98 26.21
N ILE A 250 8.02 4.00 27.06
CA ILE A 250 8.68 2.75 26.64
C ILE A 250 7.79 1.96 25.67
N VAL A 251 6.50 1.83 25.96
CA VAL A 251 5.54 1.15 25.09
C VAL A 251 5.42 1.84 23.74
N GLU A 252 5.37 3.18 23.73
CA GLU A 252 5.29 3.96 22.49
C GLU A 252 6.57 3.82 21.65
N GLN A 253 7.74 3.91 22.28
CA GLN A 253 9.03 3.70 21.62
C GLN A 253 9.16 2.28 21.06
N TYR A 254 8.74 1.26 21.82
CA TYR A 254 8.74 -0.12 21.36
C TYR A 254 7.74 -0.34 20.22
N THR A 255 6.54 0.22 20.32
CA THR A 255 5.49 0.11 19.28
C THR A 255 5.96 0.73 17.95
N LYS A 256 6.72 1.83 18.02
CA LYS A 256 7.32 2.52 16.87
C LYS A 256 8.69 1.94 16.48
N SER A 257 9.17 0.89 17.14
CA SER A 257 10.47 0.28 16.84
C SER A 257 10.42 -0.54 15.55
N ARG A 258 11.57 -0.59 14.86
CA ARG A 258 11.76 -1.40 13.63
C ARG A 258 11.45 -2.88 13.85
N HIS A 259 11.72 -3.40 15.06
CA HIS A 259 11.43 -4.79 15.42
C HIS A 259 9.93 -5.05 15.53
N ALA A 260 9.17 -4.19 16.23
CA ALA A 260 7.72 -4.32 16.36
C ALA A 260 7.01 -4.17 15.00
N GLU A 261 7.47 -3.25 14.16
CA GLU A 261 6.96 -3.09 12.80
C GLU A 261 7.24 -4.33 11.93
N SER A 262 8.47 -4.87 11.97
CA SER A 262 8.82 -6.12 11.28
C SER A 262 7.96 -7.28 11.77
N MET A 263 7.69 -7.37 13.08
CA MET A 263 6.84 -8.41 13.65
C MET A 263 5.40 -8.33 13.15
N ARG A 264 4.84 -7.12 13.07
CA ARG A 264 3.50 -6.89 12.50
C ARG A 264 3.43 -7.25 11.02
N LYS A 265 4.44 -6.86 10.24
CA LYS A 265 4.52 -7.22 8.81
C LYS A 265 4.56 -8.73 8.62
N ARG A 266 5.38 -9.44 9.41
CA ARG A 266 5.44 -10.90 9.37
C ARG A 266 4.10 -11.55 9.75
N TYR A 267 3.45 -11.07 10.81
CA TYR A 267 2.14 -11.58 11.20
C TYR A 267 1.09 -11.35 10.10
N SER A 268 1.03 -10.14 9.54
CA SER A 268 0.11 -9.81 8.45
C SER A 268 0.31 -10.70 7.22
N LEU A 269 1.56 -11.03 6.86
CA LEU A 269 1.85 -11.95 5.76
C LEU A 269 1.38 -13.37 6.05
N VAL A 270 1.59 -13.86 7.27
CA VAL A 270 1.16 -15.21 7.66
C VAL A 270 -0.36 -15.32 7.68
N VAL A 271 -1.07 -14.32 8.20
CA VAL A 271 -2.55 -14.27 8.16
C VAL A 271 -3.05 -14.31 6.72
N ARG A 272 -2.50 -13.47 5.84
CA ARG A 272 -2.87 -13.47 4.41
C ARG A 272 -2.58 -14.78 3.71
N LEU A 273 -1.50 -15.48 4.10
CA LEU A 273 -1.18 -16.80 3.56
C LEU A 273 -2.24 -17.84 3.97
N VAL A 274 -2.64 -17.85 5.24
CA VAL A 274 -3.68 -18.76 5.74
C VAL A 274 -5.02 -18.47 5.07
N GLU A 275 -5.41 -17.20 4.95
CA GLU A 275 -6.65 -16.79 4.27
C GLU A 275 -6.66 -17.22 2.80
N ALA A 276 -5.54 -17.03 2.08
CA ALA A 276 -5.43 -17.45 0.69
C ALA A 276 -5.51 -18.97 0.52
N GLU A 277 -4.89 -19.73 1.43
CA GLU A 277 -4.96 -21.19 1.42
C GLU A 277 -6.37 -21.69 1.74
N GLU A 278 -7.07 -21.04 2.68
CA GLU A 278 -8.46 -21.35 3.02
C GLU A 278 -9.38 -21.16 1.80
N GLU A 279 -9.22 -20.04 1.09
CA GLU A 279 -10.00 -19.77 -0.12
C GLU A 279 -9.68 -20.76 -1.25
N TYR A 280 -8.40 -21.12 -1.43
CA TYR A 280 -8.00 -22.11 -2.43
C TYR A 280 -8.61 -23.49 -2.14
N VAL A 281 -8.54 -23.95 -0.88
CA VAL A 281 -9.17 -25.22 -0.46
C VAL A 281 -10.68 -25.19 -0.69
N LYS A 282 -11.35 -24.07 -0.39
CA LYS A 282 -12.78 -23.92 -0.63
C LYS A 282 -13.14 -24.01 -2.12
N GLN A 283 -12.33 -23.43 -2.99
CA GLN A 283 -12.52 -23.55 -4.45
C GLN A 283 -12.33 -24.99 -4.94
N LEU A 284 -11.30 -25.69 -4.44
CA LEU A 284 -11.11 -27.12 -4.72
C LEU A 284 -12.26 -27.97 -4.19
N GLU A 285 -12.80 -27.65 -3.02
CA GLU A 285 -13.96 -28.32 -2.45
C GLU A 285 -15.19 -28.13 -3.34
N VAL A 286 -15.46 -26.92 -3.84
CA VAL A 286 -16.54 -26.69 -4.81
C VAL A 286 -16.31 -27.49 -6.10
N LEU A 287 -15.08 -27.51 -6.63
CA LEU A 287 -14.74 -28.30 -7.81
C LEU A 287 -15.05 -29.80 -7.59
N VAL A 288 -14.64 -30.35 -6.45
CA VAL A 288 -14.81 -31.77 -6.16
C VAL A 288 -16.27 -32.11 -5.85
N THR A 289 -16.93 -31.30 -5.01
CA THR A 289 -18.28 -31.59 -4.51
C THR A 289 -19.38 -31.27 -5.52
N CYS A 290 -19.28 -30.15 -6.22
CA CYS A 290 -20.31 -29.70 -7.17
C CYS A 290 -20.10 -30.22 -8.59
N PHE A 291 -18.88 -30.63 -8.95
CA PHE A 291 -18.58 -31.11 -10.30
C PHE A 291 -18.07 -32.55 -10.29
N LEU A 292 -16.87 -32.82 -9.76
CA LEU A 292 -16.25 -34.15 -9.88
C LEU A 292 -17.15 -35.30 -9.39
N ARG A 293 -17.72 -35.17 -8.19
CA ARG A 293 -18.58 -36.22 -7.61
C ARG A 293 -19.86 -36.44 -8.43
N PRO A 294 -20.65 -35.40 -8.78
CA PRO A 294 -21.79 -35.55 -9.70
C PRO A 294 -21.43 -36.17 -11.06
N PHE A 295 -20.30 -35.79 -11.66
CA PHE A 295 -19.86 -36.35 -12.94
C PHE A 295 -19.43 -37.83 -12.81
N LYS A 296 -18.70 -38.20 -11.75
CA LYS A 296 -18.40 -39.61 -11.44
C LYS A 296 -19.69 -40.43 -11.27
N MET A 297 -20.69 -39.89 -10.58
CA MET A 297 -21.99 -40.56 -10.40
C MET A 297 -22.75 -40.71 -11.73
N ALA A 298 -22.76 -39.67 -12.57
CA ALA A 298 -23.39 -39.71 -13.88
C ALA A 298 -22.73 -40.73 -14.83
N ALA A 299 -21.40 -40.84 -14.80
CA ALA A 299 -20.64 -41.81 -15.57
C ALA A 299 -20.90 -43.28 -15.15
N SER A 300 -21.34 -43.50 -13.90
CA SER A 300 -21.74 -44.82 -13.38
C SER A 300 -23.22 -45.16 -13.60
N SER A 301 -23.99 -44.31 -14.29
CA SER A 301 -25.42 -44.55 -14.55
C SER A 301 -25.65 -45.59 -15.67
N LYS A 302 -26.90 -46.07 -15.80
CA LYS A 302 -27.28 -47.07 -16.82
C LYS A 302 -27.11 -46.58 -18.27
N MET A 303 -27.17 -45.27 -18.49
CA MET A 303 -26.99 -44.60 -19.78
C MET A 303 -26.09 -43.39 -19.54
N PRO A 304 -24.77 -43.58 -19.43
CA PRO A 304 -23.88 -42.54 -18.97
C PRO A 304 -23.70 -41.45 -20.05
N PRO A 305 -23.89 -40.16 -19.72
CA PRO A 305 -23.65 -39.06 -20.65
C PRO A 305 -22.17 -38.77 -20.89
N CYS A 306 -21.28 -39.32 -20.05
CA CYS A 306 -19.82 -39.19 -20.16
C CYS A 306 -19.15 -40.47 -19.63
N SER A 307 -17.97 -40.82 -20.15
CA SER A 307 -17.26 -42.01 -19.69
C SER A 307 -16.43 -41.73 -18.42
N HIS A 308 -16.07 -42.78 -17.69
CA HIS A 308 -15.14 -42.66 -16.57
C HIS A 308 -13.75 -42.16 -16.99
N GLU A 309 -13.31 -42.46 -18.21
CA GLU A 309 -12.06 -41.97 -18.77
C GLU A 309 -12.11 -40.46 -19.02
N ASP A 310 -13.21 -39.95 -19.57
CA ASP A 310 -13.42 -38.52 -19.79
C ASP A 310 -13.38 -37.75 -18.47
N VAL A 311 -14.10 -38.23 -17.44
CA VAL A 311 -14.11 -37.61 -16.11
C VAL A 311 -12.71 -37.63 -15.49
N ASN A 312 -11.97 -38.74 -15.59
CA ASN A 312 -10.62 -38.85 -15.06
C ASN A 312 -9.62 -37.96 -15.81
N SER A 313 -9.78 -37.76 -17.13
CA SER A 313 -8.91 -36.87 -17.91
C SER A 313 -9.15 -35.39 -17.61
N ILE A 314 -10.40 -35.00 -17.32
CA ILE A 314 -10.79 -33.61 -17.01
C ILE A 314 -10.36 -33.22 -15.60
N PHE A 315 -10.66 -34.07 -14.60
CA PHE A 315 -10.47 -33.72 -13.19
C PHE A 315 -9.18 -34.27 -12.59
N LEU A 316 -8.50 -35.20 -13.28
CA LEU A 316 -7.21 -35.78 -12.87
C LEU A 316 -7.19 -36.16 -11.38
N ASN A 317 -6.14 -35.78 -10.66
CA ASN A 317 -5.94 -36.03 -9.25
C ASN A 317 -6.48 -34.91 -8.34
N SER A 318 -7.45 -34.11 -8.81
CA SER A 318 -7.96 -32.95 -8.06
C SER A 318 -8.48 -33.28 -6.66
N GLU A 319 -9.07 -34.46 -6.46
CA GLU A 319 -9.53 -34.93 -5.15
C GLU A 319 -8.36 -35.16 -4.16
N ASN A 320 -7.25 -35.72 -4.65
CA ASN A 320 -6.03 -35.90 -3.84
C ASN A 320 -5.35 -34.55 -3.55
N VAL A 321 -5.34 -33.64 -4.53
CA VAL A 321 -4.81 -32.28 -4.34
C VAL A 321 -5.62 -31.56 -3.28
N MET A 322 -6.95 -31.59 -3.34
CA MET A 322 -7.83 -31.02 -2.31
C MET A 322 -7.50 -31.58 -0.92
N PHE A 323 -7.34 -32.90 -0.80
CA PHE A 323 -7.01 -33.53 0.48
C PHE A 323 -5.65 -33.06 1.05
N LEU A 324 -4.62 -32.97 0.22
CA LEU A 324 -3.30 -32.47 0.64
C LEU A 324 -3.36 -31.01 1.12
N HIS A 325 -4.07 -30.17 0.38
CA HIS A 325 -4.23 -28.76 0.74
C HIS A 325 -5.09 -28.58 2.01
N GLN A 326 -6.08 -29.45 2.25
CA GLN A 326 -6.81 -29.48 3.53
C GLN A 326 -5.90 -29.82 4.72
N ILE A 327 -4.97 -30.78 4.56
CA ILE A 327 -3.98 -31.10 5.60
C ILE A 327 -3.05 -29.90 5.82
N PHE A 328 -2.58 -29.29 4.74
CA PHE A 328 -1.68 -28.14 4.80
C PHE A 328 -2.34 -26.95 5.50
N LEU A 329 -3.59 -26.62 5.15
CA LEU A 329 -4.38 -25.57 5.79
C LEU A 329 -4.52 -25.82 7.29
N ARG A 330 -4.89 -27.04 7.71
CA ARG A 330 -4.96 -27.39 9.15
C ARG A 330 -3.62 -27.16 9.86
N GLY A 331 -2.52 -27.51 9.19
CA GLY A 331 -1.16 -27.26 9.69
C GLY A 331 -0.87 -25.75 9.83
N LEU A 332 -1.24 -24.94 8.84
CA LEU A 332 -1.08 -23.49 8.88
C LEU A 332 -1.91 -22.84 9.98
N THR A 333 -3.18 -23.23 10.13
CA THR A 333 -4.07 -22.70 11.17
C THR A 333 -3.53 -23.01 12.58
N SER A 334 -3.06 -24.24 12.83
CA SER A 334 -2.44 -24.59 14.11
C SER A 334 -1.15 -23.79 14.40
N ARG A 335 -0.35 -23.51 13.36
CA ARG A 335 0.83 -22.65 13.46
C ARG A 335 0.48 -21.18 13.69
N LEU A 336 -0.67 -20.72 13.20
CA LEU A 336 -1.18 -19.38 13.43
C LEU A 336 -1.69 -19.22 14.88
N GLU A 337 -2.37 -20.22 15.42
CA GLU A 337 -2.85 -20.24 16.82
C GLU A 337 -1.69 -20.18 17.84
N SER A 338 -0.58 -20.85 17.52
CA SER A 338 0.65 -20.84 18.32
C SER A 338 1.61 -19.71 17.95
N TRP A 339 1.19 -18.77 17.10
CA TRP A 339 2.04 -17.67 16.66
C TRP A 339 2.34 -16.71 17.82
N PRO A 340 3.60 -16.24 17.98
CA PRO A 340 3.94 -15.32 19.05
C PRO A 340 3.10 -14.05 18.98
N THR A 341 2.20 -13.88 19.96
CA THR A 341 1.42 -12.65 20.12
C THR A 341 2.24 -11.63 20.90
N LEU A 342 2.09 -10.36 20.52
CA LEU A 342 2.79 -9.25 21.15
C LEU A 342 2.17 -8.98 22.54
N VAL A 343 2.62 -9.71 23.57
CA VAL A 343 2.17 -9.50 24.95
C VAL A 343 2.87 -8.28 25.53
N LEU A 344 2.28 -7.10 25.35
CA LEU A 344 2.68 -5.87 26.04
C LEU A 344 2.15 -5.91 27.49
N GLY A 345 2.70 -6.80 28.30
CA GLY A 345 2.59 -6.78 29.77
C GLY A 345 1.16 -6.81 30.32
N SER A 346 0.44 -7.92 30.15
CA SER A 346 -0.88 -8.14 30.80
C SER A 346 -0.82 -8.26 32.33
N SER A 347 0.37 -8.33 32.94
CA SER A 347 0.50 -8.69 34.36
C SER A 347 0.55 -7.53 35.36
N ILE A 348 0.41 -6.26 34.94
CA ILE A 348 0.52 -5.11 35.85
C ILE A 348 -0.81 -4.34 36.03
N TYR A 349 -1.78 -4.52 35.14
CA TYR A 349 -3.07 -3.81 35.24
C TYR A 349 -4.11 -4.52 36.11
N HIS A 350 -3.94 -5.81 36.42
CA HIS A 350 -4.89 -6.56 37.24
C HIS A 350 -4.69 -6.45 38.75
N SER A 351 -3.57 -5.89 39.23
CA SER A 351 -3.28 -5.77 40.67
C SER A 351 -3.64 -4.41 41.28
N SER A 352 -4.07 -3.42 40.49
CA SER A 352 -4.42 -2.07 40.99
C SER A 352 -5.90 -1.70 40.88
N SER A 353 -6.75 -2.57 40.33
CA SER A 353 -8.17 -2.25 40.09
C SER A 353 -9.12 -2.85 41.14
N ARG A 354 -8.63 -3.62 42.13
CA ARG A 354 -9.47 -4.27 43.17
C ARG A 354 -9.45 -3.61 44.55
N THR A 355 -8.78 -2.47 44.73
CA THR A 355 -8.67 -1.83 46.06
C THR A 355 -9.30 -0.45 46.18
N ALA A 356 -10.18 -0.04 45.24
CA ALA A 356 -10.81 1.29 45.27
C ALA A 356 -12.35 1.29 45.36
N CYS A 357 -13.00 0.16 45.68
CA CYS A 357 -14.44 0.13 45.99
C CYS A 357 -14.71 -0.80 47.18
N SER A 358 -14.57 -0.27 48.39
CA SER A 358 -15.26 -0.76 49.59
C SER A 358 -15.16 0.31 50.68
N HIS A 359 -16.09 1.26 50.64
CA HIS A 359 -16.50 1.96 51.86
C HIS A 359 -17.57 1.09 52.52
N PRO A 360 -17.42 0.69 53.80
CA PRO A 360 -18.54 0.15 54.56
C PRO A 360 -19.50 1.30 54.91
N THR A 361 -20.78 0.95 54.90
CA THR A 361 -21.88 1.73 55.46
C THR A 361 -21.75 1.84 56.97
#